data_AF-A0A257I0B3-F1
#
_entry.id   AF-A0A257I0B3-F1
#
_cell.length_a   1.000
_cell.length_b   1.000
_cell.length_c   1.000
_cell.angle_alpha   90.00
_cell.angle_beta   90.00
_cell.angle_gamma   90.00
#
_symmetry.space_group_name_H-M   'P 1'
#
loop_
_entity.id
_entity.type
_entity.pdbx_description
1 polymer ?
#
loop_
_entity_poly.entity_id
_entity_poly.type
_entity_poly.pdbx_seq_one_letter_code
_entity_poly.pdbx_strand_id
1 'polypeptide(L)'
;MANFSKIAIMNKSLLTVLAIGLWASVQSQSISRPTSVFEESYGQDGKPMTGKVKLVEGSPMFQEKWFEGKVVLTKGKEFTDAQFQFNLATQQLFFKKDSTVFAFTEPLVSFTLQQQQKGVAQSFQFKNGYPAIGKWGSNCIYQVLVDGAKLQLLKLEEKKEQEQYVYNQPAKWVYKSQVSWYAFLPATREIREVKNNLAELTKILPEFEAGIQGFAANKKGKKLDEPTLSLLFESLNK
;
A
#
# COMPACT_ATOMS: atom_id res chain seq x y z
N MET A 1 12.58 -35.72 79.55
CA MET A 1 13.72 -34.85 79.94
C MET A 1 13.79 -33.75 78.89
N ALA A 2 13.22 -32.59 79.21
CA ALA A 2 13.94 -31.40 79.67
C ALA A 2 14.50 -30.62 78.46
N ASN A 3 13.77 -29.60 78.02
CA ASN A 3 13.94 -28.19 78.42
C ASN A 3 15.16 -27.57 77.73
N PHE A 4 14.95 -26.56 76.88
CA PHE A 4 15.38 -25.20 77.21
C PHE A 4 14.50 -24.17 76.48
N SER A 5 13.72 -23.48 77.32
CA SER A 5 13.03 -22.23 77.11
C SER A 5 14.00 -21.05 77.28
N LYS A 6 13.74 -19.95 76.55
CA LYS A 6 13.83 -18.52 76.95
C LYS A 6 13.21 -17.71 75.79
N ILE A 7 12.01 -17.11 75.85
CA ILE A 7 11.49 -16.00 76.70
C ILE A 7 12.45 -14.81 76.61
N ALA A 8 12.11 -13.58 76.22
CA ALA A 8 10.92 -12.84 75.80
C ALA A 8 11.43 -11.67 74.89
N ILE A 9 10.64 -10.89 74.17
CA ILE A 9 9.96 -9.69 74.69
C ILE A 9 8.88 -9.26 73.69
N MET A 10 7.74 -8.95 74.28
CA MET A 10 6.48 -8.46 73.74
C MET A 10 6.51 -6.93 73.58
N ASN A 11 5.97 -6.39 72.48
CA ASN A 11 5.27 -5.09 72.47
C ASN A 11 4.40 -5.00 71.19
N LYS A 12 3.12 -5.35 71.29
CA LYS A 12 1.95 -4.48 71.57
C LYS A 12 1.53 -3.59 70.41
N SER A 13 0.31 -3.92 69.97
CA SER A 13 -0.79 -3.05 69.53
C SER A 13 -0.88 -2.65 68.07
N LEU A 14 -1.96 -3.16 67.48
CA LEU A 14 -2.70 -2.62 66.35
C LEU A 14 -2.92 -1.10 66.49
N LEU A 15 -2.81 -0.39 65.36
CA LEU A 15 -3.81 0.60 64.95
C LEU A 15 -3.70 0.85 63.43
N THR A 16 -4.80 0.55 62.77
CA THR A 16 -5.17 0.83 61.38
C THR A 16 -5.11 2.32 61.04
N VAL A 17 -4.44 2.69 59.95
CA VAL A 17 -4.89 3.73 59.01
C VAL A 17 -4.49 3.32 57.60
N LEU A 18 -5.51 2.95 56.80
CA LEU A 18 -5.40 2.72 55.37
C LEU A 18 -5.37 4.10 54.69
N ALA A 19 -4.20 4.58 54.30
CA ALA A 19 -4.05 5.78 53.46
C ALA A 19 -3.42 5.36 52.12
N ILE A 20 -4.26 4.88 51.20
CA ILE A 20 -3.88 4.72 49.79
C ILE A 20 -3.86 6.12 49.18
N GLY A 21 -2.72 6.78 49.28
CA GLY A 21 -2.43 7.97 48.48
C GLY A 21 -2.30 7.56 47.01
N LEU A 22 -3.37 7.70 46.25
CA LEU A 22 -3.34 7.66 44.79
C LEU A 22 -2.50 8.86 44.28
N TRP A 23 -1.23 8.62 44.01
CA TRP A 23 -0.43 9.51 43.18
C TRP A 23 -0.91 9.34 41.73
N ALA A 24 -1.94 10.09 41.35
CA ALA A 24 -2.23 10.31 39.95
C ALA A 24 -1.11 11.20 39.39
N SER A 25 -0.12 10.57 38.76
CA SER A 25 0.77 11.30 37.87
C SER A 25 -0.08 11.81 36.71
N VAL A 26 -0.36 13.11 36.71
CA VAL A 26 -0.88 13.79 35.53
C VAL A 26 0.28 13.79 34.53
N GLN A 27 0.35 12.76 33.69
CA GLN A 27 1.10 12.85 32.45
C GLN A 27 0.38 13.91 31.61
N SER A 28 0.96 15.11 31.57
CA SER A 28 0.60 16.10 30.58
C SER A 28 0.88 15.48 29.22
N GLN A 29 -0.16 14.96 28.57
CA GLN A 29 -0.10 14.67 27.15
C GLN A 29 -0.03 16.03 26.48
N SER A 30 1.15 16.43 26.02
CA SER A 30 1.28 17.53 25.09
C SER A 30 0.50 17.13 23.84
N ILE A 31 -0.69 17.69 23.70
CA ILE A 31 -1.37 17.72 22.41
C ILE A 31 -0.48 18.58 21.52
N SER A 32 0.36 17.95 20.71
CA SER A 32 1.03 18.62 19.61
C SER A 32 -0.04 19.07 18.63
N ARG A 33 -0.55 20.28 18.83
CA ARG A 33 -1.27 20.99 17.79
C ARG A 33 -0.32 21.08 16.60
N PRO A 34 -0.69 20.64 15.39
CA PRO A 34 0.12 20.93 14.22
C PRO A 34 0.16 22.46 14.10
N THR A 35 1.27 23.06 14.49
CA THR A 35 1.60 24.44 14.17
C THR A 35 1.71 24.47 12.66
N SER A 36 0.68 24.97 11.99
CA SER A 36 0.80 25.42 10.61
C SER A 36 1.81 26.58 10.63
N VAL A 37 3.07 26.28 10.33
CA VAL A 37 4.07 27.31 10.05
C VAL A 37 3.65 27.92 8.72
N PHE A 38 3.07 29.11 8.78
CA PHE A 38 2.85 29.93 7.60
C PHE A 38 4.21 30.48 7.20
N GLU A 39 4.89 29.81 6.26
CA GLU A 39 6.03 30.40 5.58
C GLU A 39 5.49 31.32 4.49
N GLU A 40 5.32 32.60 4.82
CA GLU A 40 4.89 33.62 3.87
C GLU A 40 6.03 33.88 2.87
N SER A 41 5.91 33.32 1.67
CA SER A 41 6.75 33.72 0.54
C SER A 41 6.04 34.81 -0.26
N TYR A 42 6.76 35.89 -0.54
CA TYR A 42 6.27 36.99 -1.39
C TYR A 42 6.84 36.79 -2.80
N GLY A 43 5.97 36.91 -3.82
CA GLY A 43 6.41 36.96 -5.21
C GLY A 43 7.20 38.23 -5.51
N GLN A 44 7.92 38.29 -6.65
CA GLN A 44 8.61 39.51 -7.10
C GLN A 44 7.67 40.72 -7.29
N ASP A 45 6.36 40.48 -7.37
CA ASP A 45 5.30 41.50 -7.46
C ASP A 45 4.75 41.94 -6.09
N GLY A 46 5.36 41.48 -4.98
CA GLY A 46 4.96 41.85 -3.62
C GLY A 46 3.64 41.25 -3.15
N LYS A 47 3.02 40.35 -3.94
CA LYS A 47 1.81 39.65 -3.52
C LYS A 47 2.17 38.46 -2.63
N PRO A 48 1.42 38.23 -1.54
CA PRO A 48 1.60 37.03 -0.75
C PRO A 48 1.23 35.81 -1.61
N MET A 49 2.17 34.88 -1.77
CA MET A 49 1.89 33.59 -2.40
C MET A 49 1.11 32.75 -1.40
N THR A 50 -0.19 33.00 -1.28
CA THR A 50 -1.08 32.20 -0.41
C THR A 50 -1.41 30.88 -1.07
N GLY A 51 -0.41 30.02 -1.25
CA GLY A 51 -0.67 28.60 -1.45
C GLY A 51 -1.18 28.07 -0.13
N LYS A 52 -2.50 27.89 0.04
CA LYS A 52 -3.00 27.07 1.14
C LYS A 52 -2.33 25.70 1.00
N VAL A 53 -1.33 25.41 1.83
CA VAL A 53 -0.69 24.10 1.85
C VAL A 53 -1.77 23.12 2.27
N LYS A 54 -2.26 22.38 1.28
CA LYS A 54 -3.29 21.37 1.47
C LYS A 54 -2.66 20.22 2.25
N LEU A 55 -2.98 20.12 3.53
CA LEU A 55 -2.56 18.98 4.33
C LEU A 55 -3.39 17.76 3.90
N VAL A 56 -2.74 16.80 3.24
CA VAL A 56 -3.35 15.53 2.84
C VAL A 56 -2.87 14.44 3.79
N GLU A 57 -3.81 13.81 4.52
CA GLU A 57 -3.51 12.68 5.41
C GLU A 57 -3.25 11.40 4.57
N GLY A 58 -2.32 10.58 5.06
CA GLY A 58 -1.89 9.34 4.41
C GLY A 58 -0.64 9.51 3.53
N SER A 59 -0.33 8.49 2.75
CA SER A 59 0.86 8.47 1.88
C SER A 59 0.48 8.08 0.46
N PRO A 60 0.99 8.76 -0.58
CA PRO A 60 0.80 8.38 -1.98
C PRO A 60 1.64 7.15 -2.39
N MET A 61 2.54 6.69 -1.52
CA MET A 61 3.46 5.60 -1.83
C MET A 61 2.74 4.25 -1.79
N PHE A 62 3.22 3.29 -2.59
CA PHE A 62 2.81 1.89 -2.55
C PHE A 62 2.96 1.33 -1.15
N GLN A 63 4.15 1.53 -0.55
CA GLN A 63 4.39 1.34 0.87
C GLN A 63 5.39 2.40 1.37
N GLU A 64 5.37 2.68 2.67
CA GLU A 64 6.22 3.72 3.28
C GLU A 64 7.71 3.38 3.28
N LYS A 65 8.03 2.09 3.26
CA LYS A 65 9.42 1.62 3.21
C LYS A 65 9.99 1.65 1.80
N TRP A 66 11.32 1.70 1.75
CA TRP A 66 12.09 1.48 0.54
C TRP A 66 12.33 -0.02 0.34
N PHE A 67 12.37 -0.46 -0.92
CA PHE A 67 12.52 -1.86 -1.30
C PHE A 67 13.82 -2.06 -2.07
N GLU A 68 14.46 -3.20 -1.87
CA GLU A 68 15.45 -3.69 -2.83
C GLU A 68 14.74 -4.25 -4.06
N GLY A 69 15.42 -4.31 -5.20
CA GLY A 69 14.74 -4.68 -6.42
C GLY A 69 15.61 -4.60 -7.65
N LYS A 70 14.95 -4.76 -8.79
CA LYS A 70 15.57 -4.61 -10.12
C LYS A 70 14.68 -3.73 -10.96
N VAL A 71 15.26 -2.74 -11.62
CA VAL A 71 14.58 -1.87 -12.59
C VAL A 71 15.18 -2.10 -13.96
N VAL A 72 14.31 -2.19 -14.98
CA VAL A 72 14.68 -2.27 -16.40
C VAL A 72 14.11 -1.04 -17.10
N LEU A 73 15.00 -0.24 -17.66
CA LEU A 73 14.65 0.95 -18.45
C LEU A 73 14.54 0.61 -19.93
N THR A 74 13.97 1.55 -20.69
CA THR A 74 14.07 1.52 -22.16
C THR A 74 15.54 1.44 -22.59
N LYS A 75 15.81 0.72 -23.68
CA LYS A 75 17.17 0.37 -24.16
C LYS A 75 17.92 -0.70 -23.36
N GLY A 76 17.25 -1.38 -22.43
CA GLY A 76 17.79 -2.58 -21.75
C GLY A 76 18.77 -2.29 -20.61
N LYS A 77 18.85 -1.03 -20.17
CA LYS A 77 19.66 -0.66 -19.00
C LYS A 77 19.00 -1.16 -17.73
N GLU A 78 19.76 -1.84 -16.89
CA GLU A 78 19.27 -2.43 -15.64
C GLU A 78 19.89 -1.75 -14.42
N PHE A 79 19.11 -1.62 -13.35
CA PHE A 79 19.54 -1.09 -12.06
C PHE A 79 19.13 -2.06 -10.94
N THR A 80 20.10 -2.52 -10.16
CA THR A 80 19.87 -3.41 -9.01
C THR A 80 20.48 -2.86 -7.72
N ASP A 81 21.44 -1.95 -7.83
CA ASP A 81 22.18 -1.39 -6.69
C ASP A 81 21.57 -0.06 -6.22
N ALA A 82 20.29 -0.12 -5.83
CA ALA A 82 19.58 0.99 -5.23
C ALA A 82 18.36 0.49 -4.45
N GLN A 83 17.82 1.36 -3.60
CA GLN A 83 16.51 1.12 -2.99
C GLN A 83 15.44 1.89 -3.75
N PHE A 84 14.25 1.32 -3.90
CA PHE A 84 13.18 1.83 -4.72
C PHE A 84 11.92 2.12 -3.90
N GLN A 85 11.20 3.17 -4.30
CA GLN A 85 9.88 3.48 -3.75
C GLN A 85 8.96 3.93 -4.87
N PHE A 86 7.75 3.37 -4.90
CA PHE A 86 6.79 3.60 -5.97
C PHE A 86 5.65 4.50 -5.49
N ASN A 87 5.39 5.59 -6.22
CA ASN A 87 4.29 6.51 -5.96
C ASN A 87 3.07 6.15 -6.81
N LEU A 88 1.98 5.73 -6.15
CA LEU A 88 0.73 5.29 -6.79
C LEU A 88 -0.15 6.46 -7.25
N ALA A 89 0.07 7.67 -6.74
CA ALA A 89 -0.67 8.85 -7.16
C ALA A 89 -0.13 9.40 -8.49
N THR A 90 1.20 9.44 -8.63
CA THR A 90 1.85 9.96 -9.84
C THR A 90 2.29 8.87 -10.83
N GLN A 91 2.19 7.58 -10.45
CA GLN A 91 2.69 6.45 -11.24
C GLN A 91 4.19 6.60 -11.56
N GLN A 92 4.99 7.03 -10.56
CA GLN A 92 6.43 7.26 -10.70
C GLN A 92 7.23 6.40 -9.74
N LEU A 93 8.33 5.83 -10.23
CA LEU A 93 9.30 5.12 -9.41
C LEU A 93 10.46 6.05 -9.04
N PHE A 94 10.77 6.10 -7.75
CA PHE A 94 11.94 6.77 -7.22
C PHE A 94 12.99 5.75 -6.81
N PHE A 95 14.25 6.14 -6.87
CA PHE A 95 15.35 5.36 -6.34
C PHE A 95 16.20 6.21 -5.39
N LYS A 96 16.78 5.56 -4.39
CA LYS A 96 17.64 6.18 -3.39
C LYS A 96 19.05 5.61 -3.50
N LYS A 97 20.03 6.50 -3.62
CA LYS A 97 21.47 6.18 -3.62
C LYS A 97 22.20 7.20 -2.76
N ASP A 98 23.07 6.72 -1.86
CA ASP A 98 23.86 7.58 -0.96
C ASP A 98 23.01 8.62 -0.20
N SER A 99 21.85 8.19 0.30
CA SER A 99 20.84 9.01 0.98
C SER A 99 20.13 10.08 0.14
N THR A 100 20.45 10.20 -1.14
CA THR A 100 19.79 11.11 -2.08
C THR A 100 18.70 10.37 -2.85
N VAL A 101 17.53 11.01 -3.01
CA VAL A 101 16.39 10.47 -3.76
C VAL A 101 16.39 11.03 -5.17
N PHE A 102 16.24 10.17 -6.15
CA PHE A 102 16.25 10.48 -7.57
C PHE A 102 15.02 9.93 -8.26
N ALA A 103 14.60 10.58 -9.34
CA ALA A 103 13.59 10.09 -10.27
C ALA A 103 14.28 9.57 -11.54
N PHE A 104 13.68 8.55 -12.17
CA PHE A 104 14.12 8.12 -13.49
C PHE A 104 13.70 9.14 -14.55
N THR A 105 14.65 9.58 -15.38
CA THR A 105 14.38 10.44 -16.54
C THR A 105 14.06 9.62 -17.79
N GLU A 106 14.59 8.40 -17.89
CA GLU A 106 14.30 7.47 -18.97
C GLU A 106 13.02 6.67 -18.67
N PRO A 107 12.19 6.36 -19.70
CA PRO A 107 10.99 5.56 -19.48
C PRO A 107 11.32 4.17 -18.93
N LEU A 108 10.53 3.74 -17.94
CA LEU A 108 10.62 2.41 -17.33
C LEU A 108 9.88 1.37 -18.20
N VAL A 109 10.46 0.18 -18.31
CA VAL A 109 9.85 -1.00 -18.94
C VAL A 109 9.24 -1.90 -17.86
N SER A 110 10.03 -2.25 -16.85
CA SER A 110 9.57 -3.08 -15.74
C SER A 110 10.42 -2.87 -14.51
N PHE A 111 9.89 -3.24 -13.35
CA PHE A 111 10.68 -3.33 -12.14
C PHE A 111 10.11 -4.37 -11.20
N THR A 112 10.95 -4.84 -10.27
CA THR A 112 10.55 -5.73 -9.19
C THR A 112 10.89 -5.08 -7.86
N LEU A 113 9.98 -5.17 -6.89
CA LEU A 113 10.20 -4.74 -5.51
C LEU A 113 10.19 -5.99 -4.63
N GLN A 114 11.26 -6.18 -3.87
CA GLN A 114 11.45 -7.34 -3.01
C GLN A 114 11.38 -6.94 -1.55
N GLN A 115 10.69 -7.77 -0.78
CA GLN A 115 10.59 -7.61 0.66
C GLN A 115 10.70 -8.98 1.32
N GLN A 116 11.45 -9.03 2.41
CA GLN A 116 11.40 -10.17 3.32
C GLN A 116 10.50 -9.82 4.50
N GLN A 117 9.42 -10.58 4.70
CA GLN A 117 8.53 -10.42 5.84
C GLN A 117 8.40 -11.74 6.60
N LYS A 118 8.82 -11.76 7.87
CA LYS A 118 8.77 -12.96 8.74
C LYS A 118 9.40 -14.21 8.09
N GLY A 119 10.51 -14.04 7.38
CA GLY A 119 11.23 -15.13 6.69
C GLY A 119 10.63 -15.56 5.34
N VAL A 120 9.51 -14.97 4.92
CA VAL A 120 8.94 -15.20 3.59
C VAL A 120 9.38 -14.06 2.65
N ALA A 121 10.06 -14.42 1.57
CA ALA A 121 10.37 -13.50 0.50
C ALA A 121 9.11 -13.23 -0.33
N GLN A 122 8.73 -11.96 -0.44
CA GLN A 122 7.67 -11.47 -1.31
C GLN A 122 8.31 -10.63 -2.41
N SER A 123 7.89 -10.88 -3.65
CA SER A 123 8.33 -10.13 -4.83
C SER A 123 7.12 -9.58 -5.55
N PHE A 124 7.12 -8.26 -5.77
CA PHE A 124 6.08 -7.55 -6.50
C PHE A 124 6.65 -7.18 -7.86
N GLN A 125 6.05 -7.67 -8.94
CA GLN A 125 6.48 -7.39 -10.30
C GLN A 125 5.59 -6.31 -10.92
N PHE A 126 6.22 -5.29 -11.49
CA PHE A 126 5.54 -4.19 -12.15
C PHE A 126 6.04 -4.06 -13.58
N LYS A 127 5.12 -3.80 -14.52
CA LYS A 127 5.42 -3.63 -15.94
C LYS A 127 4.66 -2.44 -16.51
N ASN A 128 5.28 -1.80 -17.49
CA ASN A 128 4.74 -0.72 -18.29
C ASN A 128 4.68 -1.15 -19.77
N GLY A 129 4.04 -0.36 -20.63
CA GLY A 129 3.94 -0.61 -22.07
C GLY A 129 2.69 -1.39 -22.49
N TYR A 130 1.71 -1.50 -21.59
CA TYR A 130 0.37 -1.99 -21.93
C TYR A 130 -0.42 -0.93 -22.72
N PRO A 131 -1.41 -1.34 -23.51
CA PRO A 131 -2.29 -0.41 -24.21
C PRO A 131 -2.97 0.57 -23.24
N ALA A 132 -3.20 1.79 -23.71
CA ALA A 132 -3.91 2.80 -22.91
C ALA A 132 -5.35 2.34 -22.60
N ILE A 133 -5.82 2.60 -21.38
CA ILE A 133 -7.18 2.25 -20.95
C ILE A 133 -7.79 3.33 -20.04
N GLY A 134 -9.02 3.74 -20.36
CA GLY A 134 -9.73 4.78 -19.64
C GLY A 134 -8.98 6.11 -19.65
N LYS A 135 -8.77 6.69 -18.45
CA LYS A 135 -8.02 7.95 -18.28
C LYS A 135 -6.50 7.79 -18.30
N TRP A 136 -6.02 6.56 -18.30
CA TRP A 136 -4.60 6.27 -18.18
C TRP A 136 -3.99 6.08 -19.58
N GLY A 137 -2.99 6.90 -19.89
CA GLY A 137 -2.21 6.75 -21.12
C GLY A 137 -1.31 5.51 -21.10
N SER A 138 -0.53 5.34 -22.16
CA SER A 138 0.39 4.21 -22.37
C SER A 138 1.54 4.12 -21.35
N ASN A 139 1.68 5.08 -20.45
CA ASN A 139 2.72 5.15 -19.41
C ASN A 139 2.23 4.65 -18.04
N CYS A 140 1.10 3.94 -18.01
CA CYS A 140 0.55 3.40 -16.78
C CYS A 140 1.31 2.15 -16.33
N ILE A 141 1.66 2.08 -15.05
CA ILE A 141 2.41 0.98 -14.46
C ILE A 141 1.42 0.02 -13.79
N TYR A 142 1.47 -1.24 -14.20
CA TYR A 142 0.62 -2.29 -13.64
C TYR A 142 1.47 -3.26 -12.83
N GLN A 143 0.94 -3.72 -11.70
CA GLN A 143 1.45 -4.89 -11.03
C GLN A 143 0.99 -6.14 -11.80
N VAL A 144 1.93 -7.01 -12.17
CA VAL A 144 1.63 -8.28 -12.82
C VAL A 144 1.41 -9.34 -11.74
N LEU A 145 0.17 -9.82 -11.63
CA LEU A 145 -0.21 -10.87 -10.68
C LEU A 145 -0.02 -12.26 -11.26
N VAL A 146 -0.31 -12.42 -12.55
CA VAL A 146 -0.11 -13.68 -13.30
C VAL A 146 0.50 -13.33 -14.66
N ASP A 147 1.66 -13.91 -14.95
CA ASP A 147 2.40 -13.70 -16.19
C ASP A 147 2.30 -14.95 -17.09
N GLY A 148 1.15 -15.12 -17.74
CA GLY A 148 0.89 -16.25 -18.64
C GLY A 148 1.05 -15.90 -20.11
N ALA A 149 1.38 -16.90 -20.95
CA ALA A 149 1.57 -16.70 -22.38
C ALA A 149 0.25 -16.42 -23.13
N LYS A 150 -0.86 -17.01 -22.68
CA LYS A 150 -2.19 -16.82 -23.28
C LYS A 150 -2.91 -15.62 -22.67
N LEU A 151 -2.75 -15.43 -21.35
CA LEU A 151 -3.49 -14.45 -20.58
C LEU A 151 -2.64 -13.95 -19.40
N GLN A 152 -2.60 -12.64 -19.18
CA GLN A 152 -1.99 -12.03 -18.01
C GLN A 152 -3.06 -11.40 -17.12
N LEU A 153 -2.87 -11.51 -15.80
CA LEU A 153 -3.66 -10.76 -14.81
C LEU A 153 -2.85 -9.57 -14.33
N LEU A 154 -3.40 -8.39 -14.54
CA LEU A 154 -2.81 -7.12 -14.16
C LEU A 154 -3.64 -6.47 -13.05
N LYS A 155 -2.96 -5.82 -12.13
CA LYS A 155 -3.55 -5.00 -11.09
C LYS A 155 -3.03 -3.58 -11.24
N LEU A 156 -3.95 -2.64 -11.33
CA LEU A 156 -3.67 -1.21 -11.25
C LEU A 156 -4.08 -0.73 -9.87
N GLU A 157 -3.12 -0.25 -9.09
CA GLU A 157 -3.38 0.44 -7.85
C GLU A 157 -3.07 1.92 -8.05
N GLU A 158 -4.04 2.78 -7.71
CA GLU A 158 -3.89 4.22 -7.76
C GLU A 158 -4.25 4.83 -6.40
N LYS A 159 -3.58 5.92 -6.03
CA LYS A 159 -3.98 6.72 -4.87
C LYS A 159 -4.48 8.07 -5.34
N LYS A 160 -5.69 8.43 -4.89
CA LYS A 160 -6.31 9.72 -5.21
C LYS A 160 -6.52 10.52 -3.95
N GLU A 161 -6.23 11.81 -4.02
CA GLU A 161 -6.65 12.77 -3.01
C GLU A 161 -8.16 12.92 -3.08
N GLN A 162 -8.83 12.69 -1.95
CA GLN A 162 -10.26 12.90 -1.82
C GLN A 162 -10.53 13.70 -0.56
N GLU A 163 -11.50 14.60 -0.65
CA GLU A 163 -12.02 15.27 0.53
C GLU A 163 -12.91 14.29 1.30
N GLN A 164 -12.58 14.09 2.57
CA GLN A 164 -13.32 13.26 3.48
C GLN A 164 -14.05 14.15 4.48
N TYR A 165 -15.37 14.00 4.46
CA TYR A 165 -16.27 14.62 5.41
C TYR A 165 -16.53 13.65 6.57
N VAL A 166 -16.23 14.09 7.78
CA VAL A 166 -16.61 13.39 9.01
C VAL A 166 -17.56 14.31 9.76
N TYR A 167 -18.69 13.77 10.21
CA TYR A 167 -19.71 14.54 10.91
C TYR A 167 -19.10 15.26 12.14
N ASN A 168 -19.41 16.55 12.30
CA ASN A 168 -18.85 17.43 13.34
C ASN A 168 -17.32 17.59 13.32
N GLN A 169 -16.66 17.38 12.18
CA GLN A 169 -15.24 17.65 12.00
C GLN A 169 -15.01 18.49 10.73
N PRO A 170 -13.96 19.33 10.68
CA PRO A 170 -13.55 19.97 9.45
C PRO A 170 -13.30 18.93 8.35
N ALA A 171 -13.68 19.25 7.11
CA ALA A 171 -13.34 18.43 5.97
C ALA A 171 -11.82 18.33 5.84
N LYS A 172 -11.33 17.12 5.56
CA LYS A 172 -9.91 16.85 5.45
C LYS A 172 -9.59 16.02 4.22
N TRP A 173 -8.45 16.29 3.63
CA TRP A 173 -8.00 15.60 2.43
C TRP A 173 -7.25 14.35 2.81
N VAL A 174 -7.58 13.24 2.16
CA VAL A 174 -6.97 11.94 2.42
C VAL A 174 -6.57 11.29 1.10
N TYR A 175 -5.48 10.52 1.10
CA TYR A 175 -5.22 9.59 0.01
C TYR A 175 -6.10 8.35 0.16
N LYS A 176 -6.97 8.10 -0.83
CA LYS A 176 -7.70 6.83 -0.93
C LYS A 176 -7.10 5.95 -2.02
N SER A 177 -6.87 4.68 -1.69
CA SER A 177 -6.49 3.66 -2.66
C SER A 177 -7.70 3.23 -3.47
N GLN A 178 -7.52 3.15 -4.78
CA GLN A 178 -8.44 2.54 -5.72
C GLN A 178 -7.69 1.44 -6.47
N VAL A 179 -8.28 0.25 -6.51
CA VAL A 179 -7.71 -0.93 -7.16
C VAL A 179 -8.64 -1.36 -8.27
N SER A 180 -8.07 -1.55 -9.46
CA SER A 180 -8.74 -2.11 -10.63
C SER A 180 -7.93 -3.29 -11.16
N TRP A 181 -8.61 -4.33 -11.65
CA TRP A 181 -7.98 -5.49 -12.26
C TRP A 181 -8.21 -5.47 -13.77
N TYR A 182 -7.25 -5.99 -14.52
CA TYR A 182 -7.30 -6.07 -15.97
C TYR A 182 -6.78 -7.41 -16.46
N ALA A 183 -7.40 -7.93 -17.51
CA ALA A 183 -6.92 -9.05 -18.29
C ALA A 183 -6.16 -8.50 -19.50
N PHE A 184 -4.94 -8.96 -19.71
CA PHE A 184 -4.19 -8.65 -20.92
C PHE A 184 -3.99 -9.91 -21.76
N LEU A 185 -4.32 -9.83 -23.05
CA LEU A 185 -4.14 -10.89 -24.02
C LEU A 185 -2.90 -10.59 -24.86
N PRO A 186 -1.77 -11.31 -24.65
CA PRO A 186 -0.53 -11.02 -25.37
C PRO A 186 -0.65 -11.21 -26.88
N ALA A 187 -1.49 -12.15 -27.34
CA ALA A 187 -1.67 -12.48 -28.75
C ALA A 187 -2.28 -11.32 -29.57
N THR A 188 -3.29 -10.64 -29.02
CA THR A 188 -3.98 -9.52 -29.67
C THR A 188 -3.50 -8.16 -29.19
N ARG A 189 -2.68 -8.13 -28.13
CA ARG A 189 -2.30 -6.92 -27.39
C ARG A 189 -3.52 -6.13 -26.90
N GLU A 190 -4.57 -6.83 -26.51
CA GLU A 190 -5.77 -6.21 -25.93
C GLU A 190 -5.71 -6.24 -24.41
N ILE A 191 -6.22 -5.17 -23.79
CA ILE A 191 -6.44 -5.08 -22.35
C ILE A 191 -7.93 -4.90 -22.08
N ARG A 192 -8.48 -5.70 -21.17
CA ARG A 192 -9.89 -5.69 -20.81
C ARG A 192 -10.04 -5.53 -19.30
N GLU A 193 -10.90 -4.62 -18.86
CA GLU A 193 -11.14 -4.40 -17.41
C GLU A 193 -11.87 -5.59 -16.81
N VAL A 194 -11.33 -6.12 -15.72
CA VAL A 194 -11.86 -7.27 -15.00
C VAL A 194 -12.57 -6.80 -13.75
N LYS A 195 -13.86 -7.12 -13.67
CA LYS A 195 -14.66 -6.96 -12.46
C LYS A 195 -14.64 -8.24 -11.64
N ASN A 196 -14.92 -8.11 -10.34
CA ASN A 196 -15.00 -9.22 -9.39
C ASN A 196 -16.30 -10.06 -9.51
N ASN A 197 -16.87 -10.15 -10.72
CA ASN A 197 -18.10 -10.89 -11.00
C ASN A 197 -17.87 -11.91 -12.12
N LEU A 198 -18.23 -13.16 -11.87
CA LEU A 198 -18.12 -14.26 -12.84
C LEU A 198 -18.89 -13.99 -14.13
N ALA A 199 -20.11 -13.45 -14.04
CA ALA A 199 -20.93 -13.17 -15.22
C ALA A 199 -20.30 -12.09 -16.12
N GLU A 200 -19.63 -11.11 -15.52
CA GLU A 200 -18.90 -10.09 -16.26
C GLU A 200 -17.62 -10.67 -16.86
N LEU A 201 -16.89 -11.50 -16.11
CA LEU A 201 -15.70 -12.20 -16.61
C LEU A 201 -15.98 -13.03 -17.85
N THR A 202 -17.07 -13.81 -17.88
CA THR A 202 -17.43 -14.62 -19.05
C THR A 202 -17.77 -13.76 -20.27
N LYS A 203 -18.39 -12.59 -20.07
CA LYS A 203 -18.65 -11.64 -21.17
C LYS A 203 -17.37 -11.01 -21.71
N ILE A 204 -16.42 -10.71 -20.82
CA ILE A 204 -15.17 -10.04 -21.16
C ILE A 204 -14.16 -11.00 -21.78
N LEU A 205 -14.19 -12.28 -21.39
CA LEU A 205 -13.27 -13.34 -21.84
C LEU A 205 -14.07 -14.55 -22.37
N PRO A 206 -14.85 -14.38 -23.47
CA PRO A 206 -15.67 -15.47 -24.01
C PRO A 206 -14.80 -16.64 -24.49
N GLU A 207 -13.59 -16.37 -24.99
CA GLU A 207 -12.65 -17.40 -25.41
C GLU A 207 -12.17 -18.33 -24.27
N PHE A 208 -12.37 -17.94 -23.00
CA PHE A 208 -12.03 -18.73 -21.82
C PHE A 208 -13.27 -19.23 -21.04
N GLU A 209 -14.47 -19.12 -21.61
CA GLU A 209 -15.73 -19.42 -20.92
C GLU A 209 -15.76 -20.81 -20.28
N ALA A 210 -15.38 -21.85 -21.02
CA ALA A 210 -15.38 -23.23 -20.51
C ALA A 210 -14.46 -23.39 -19.29
N GLY A 211 -13.29 -22.74 -19.29
CA GLY A 211 -12.36 -22.74 -18.18
C GLY A 211 -12.88 -21.97 -16.96
N ILE A 212 -13.51 -20.82 -17.19
CA ILE A 212 -14.14 -20.00 -16.14
C ILE A 212 -15.29 -20.75 -15.47
N GLN A 213 -16.18 -21.35 -16.27
CA GLN A 213 -17.31 -22.13 -15.75
C GLN A 213 -16.84 -23.38 -14.98
N GLY A 214 -15.82 -24.08 -15.50
CA GLY A 214 -15.20 -25.21 -14.81
C GLY A 214 -14.57 -24.84 -13.46
N PHE A 215 -13.91 -23.69 -13.37
CA PHE A 215 -13.37 -23.18 -12.11
C PHE A 215 -14.49 -22.76 -11.13
N ALA A 216 -15.56 -22.11 -11.63
CA ALA A 216 -16.70 -21.68 -10.84
C ALA A 216 -17.50 -22.85 -10.25
N ALA A 217 -17.67 -23.93 -11.00
CA ALA A 217 -18.35 -25.14 -10.53
C ALA A 217 -17.67 -25.74 -9.28
N ASN A 218 -16.34 -25.65 -9.22
CA ASN A 218 -15.52 -26.15 -8.10
C ASN A 218 -15.44 -25.19 -6.90
N LYS A 219 -15.90 -23.93 -7.04
CA LYS A 219 -15.69 -22.84 -6.06
C LYS A 219 -16.96 -22.03 -5.75
N LYS A 220 -18.16 -22.56 -6.04
CA LYS A 220 -19.47 -21.89 -5.86
C LYS A 220 -19.52 -21.03 -4.58
N GLY A 221 -19.77 -19.73 -4.74
CA GLY A 221 -20.03 -18.79 -3.63
C GLY A 221 -18.85 -17.99 -3.09
N LYS A 222 -17.62 -18.16 -3.62
CA LYS A 222 -16.49 -17.31 -3.21
C LYS A 222 -16.46 -16.00 -4.02
N LYS A 223 -16.32 -14.88 -3.31
CA LYS A 223 -15.99 -13.59 -3.90
C LYS A 223 -14.70 -13.74 -4.72
N LEU A 224 -14.68 -13.13 -5.91
CA LEU A 224 -13.50 -13.07 -6.75
C LEU A 224 -12.55 -12.01 -6.18
N ASP A 225 -11.95 -12.35 -5.05
CA ASP A 225 -10.86 -11.58 -4.46
C ASP A 225 -9.54 -11.85 -5.21
N GLU A 226 -8.55 -11.00 -5.00
CA GLU A 226 -7.24 -11.06 -5.68
C GLU A 226 -6.63 -12.48 -5.72
N PRO A 227 -6.56 -13.26 -4.61
CA PRO A 227 -5.99 -14.60 -4.66
C PRO A 227 -6.80 -15.58 -5.51
N THR A 228 -8.12 -15.45 -5.50
CA THR A 228 -9.02 -16.30 -6.29
C THR A 228 -8.90 -15.96 -7.77
N LEU A 229 -8.76 -14.67 -8.11
CA LEU A 229 -8.52 -14.22 -9.48
C LEU A 229 -7.18 -14.72 -10.01
N SER A 230 -6.10 -14.62 -9.23
CA SER A 230 -4.80 -15.14 -9.65
C SER A 230 -4.85 -16.64 -9.94
N LEU A 231 -5.45 -17.43 -9.04
CA LEU A 231 -5.62 -18.89 -9.26
C LEU A 231 -6.46 -19.22 -10.49
N LEU A 232 -7.51 -18.44 -10.76
CA LEU A 232 -8.32 -18.61 -11.98
C LEU A 232 -7.45 -18.36 -13.22
N PHE A 233 -6.76 -17.22 -13.29
CA PHE A 233 -5.93 -16.86 -14.45
C PHE A 233 -4.76 -17.83 -14.65
N GLU A 234 -4.16 -18.34 -13.58
CA GLU A 234 -3.16 -19.42 -13.67
C GLU A 234 -3.76 -20.69 -14.28
N SER A 235 -4.98 -21.07 -13.89
CA SER A 235 -5.65 -22.26 -14.44
C SER A 235 -6.01 -22.11 -15.92
N LEU A 236 -6.35 -20.91 -16.37
CA LEU A 236 -6.67 -20.61 -17.78
C LEU A 236 -5.43 -20.61 -18.70
N ASN A 237 -4.24 -20.45 -18.12
CA ASN A 237 -2.98 -20.48 -18.86
C ASN A 237 -2.41 -21.88 -19.05
N LYS A 238 -2.92 -22.89 -18.32
CA LYS A 238 -2.58 -24.30 -18.55
C LYS A 238 -3.10 -24.76 -19.91
#